data_AF-K0RCC9-F1
#
_entry.id   AF-K0RCC9-F1
#
_cell.length_a   1.000
_cell.length_b   1.000
_cell.length_c   1.000
_cell.angle_alpha   90.00
_cell.angle_beta   90.00
_cell.angle_gamma   90.00
#
_symmetry.space_group_name_H-M   'P 1'
#
loop_
_entity.id
_entity.type
_entity.pdbx_description
1 polymer ?
#
loop_
_entity_poly.entity_id
_entity_poly.type
_entity_poly.pdbx_seq_one_letter_code
_entity_poly.pdbx_strand_id
1 'polypeptide(L)'
;MVSSEHWNVHTAWSLAGVGTSIVLELKAPPQQSAASKKKSRSTARVAFDIGATDGFSEAIPAKYVFVSHGHVDHVGGLFAHARAHAVSFGGQAPTYFVPAQLLPQIEKCRDAMSSLDAVCATSADENDGSLRGKSLIKMNLVSVEDGDEVQLKGIQYGSKTSFYARAVQVDHAGHPTLGYVLGSRTAGGLKPEYRQLNGARIRELVKSGVSIKGDPVERVEFGYTGDTCARGLVKRQAAPTEEGLCSDGLPPIDQMFSAQVLFCELTFLDSNEDELAQQKADERGHLHVNHLESIFGSHDLLASRAESVSGSIVFYHLSAKYRPARRALDFIAEGLPKQLLLNRRIFVAVASMLSPDEAEDGAFTDLIHKDGCIELERYVKWKDSLDSP
;
A
#
# COMPACT_ATOMS: atom_id res chain seq x y z
N MET A 1 9.33 8.90 -9.76
CA MET A 1 8.66 7.63 -9.40
C MET A 1 8.85 7.39 -7.92
N VAL A 2 7.81 6.98 -7.24
CA VAL A 2 7.83 6.65 -5.81
C VAL A 2 8.34 5.22 -5.62
N SER A 3 9.29 5.00 -4.71
CA SER A 3 9.89 3.67 -4.49
C SER A 3 10.51 3.55 -3.10
N SER A 4 10.52 2.33 -2.55
CA SER A 4 11.31 1.94 -1.37
C SER A 4 12.64 1.32 -1.80
N GLU A 5 13.36 0.66 -0.90
CA GLU A 5 14.53 -0.17 -1.21
C GLU A 5 14.24 -1.20 -2.30
N HIS A 6 13.23 -2.07 -2.13
CA HIS A 6 13.00 -3.23 -2.98
C HIS A 6 11.81 -3.12 -3.93
N TRP A 7 10.90 -2.16 -3.73
CA TRP A 7 9.69 -2.05 -4.55
C TRP A 7 9.58 -0.68 -5.20
N ASN A 8 8.93 -0.67 -6.35
CA ASN A 8 8.40 0.54 -6.96
C ASN A 8 6.89 0.62 -6.69
N VAL A 9 6.38 1.83 -6.51
CA VAL A 9 4.96 2.08 -6.72
C VAL A 9 4.73 1.94 -8.22
N HIS A 10 3.94 0.94 -8.61
CA HIS A 10 3.64 0.66 -10.01
C HIS A 10 2.47 1.52 -10.49
N THR A 11 1.40 1.56 -9.67
CA THR A 11 0.28 2.50 -9.84
C THR A 11 -0.26 2.90 -8.46
N ALA A 12 -0.66 4.16 -8.32
CA ALA A 12 -1.43 4.66 -7.19
C ALA A 12 -2.66 5.39 -7.76
N TRP A 13 -3.79 4.68 -7.83
CA TRP A 13 -5.05 5.25 -8.30
C TRP A 13 -6.04 5.25 -7.15
N SER A 14 -6.58 6.42 -6.83
CA SER A 14 -7.58 6.54 -5.77
C SER A 14 -8.44 7.78 -5.92
N LEU A 15 -9.74 7.65 -5.73
CA LEU A 15 -10.71 8.74 -5.69
C LEU A 15 -11.83 8.36 -4.74
N ALA A 16 -12.06 9.20 -3.73
CA ALA A 16 -12.99 8.89 -2.66
C ALA A 16 -14.41 8.61 -3.17
N GLY A 17 -14.97 7.47 -2.74
CA GLY A 17 -16.30 7.01 -3.13
C GLY A 17 -16.39 6.42 -4.55
N VAL A 18 -15.28 6.34 -5.30
CA VAL A 18 -15.25 5.79 -6.66
C VAL A 18 -14.40 4.54 -6.74
N GLY A 19 -13.15 4.61 -6.29
CA GLY A 19 -12.26 3.46 -6.29
C GLY A 19 -10.89 3.76 -5.72
N THR A 20 -10.28 2.77 -5.07
CA THR A 20 -8.90 2.80 -4.58
C THR A 20 -8.17 1.51 -4.95
N SER A 21 -6.99 1.63 -5.54
CA SER A 21 -6.10 0.50 -5.84
C SER A 21 -4.66 1.00 -5.92
N ILE A 22 -3.81 0.54 -5.01
CA ILE A 22 -2.38 0.84 -5.01
C ILE A 22 -1.61 -0.44 -5.29
N VAL A 23 -0.84 -0.46 -6.37
CA VAL A 23 -0.08 -1.63 -6.81
C VAL A 23 1.41 -1.37 -6.62
N LEU A 24 2.08 -2.29 -5.95
CA LEU A 24 3.54 -2.29 -5.82
C LEU A 24 4.13 -3.39 -6.70
N GLU A 25 5.27 -3.09 -7.34
CA GLU A 25 6.01 -4.05 -8.15
C GLU A 25 7.44 -4.23 -7.62
N LEU A 26 7.85 -5.48 -7.43
CA LEU A 26 9.16 -5.83 -6.93
C LEU A 26 10.24 -5.50 -7.97
N LYS A 27 11.28 -4.78 -7.55
CA LYS A 27 12.43 -4.44 -8.40
C LYS A 27 13.21 -5.69 -8.81
N ALA A 28 13.88 -5.59 -9.96
CA ALA A 28 14.83 -6.62 -10.38
C ALA A 28 16.07 -6.62 -9.45
N PRO A 29 16.50 -7.79 -8.92
CA PRO A 29 17.65 -7.84 -8.03
C PRO A 29 18.98 -7.58 -8.78
N PRO A 30 19.99 -6.98 -8.11
CA PRO A 30 21.14 -6.34 -8.73
C PRO A 30 22.15 -7.26 -9.44
N GLN A 31 21.93 -8.58 -9.51
CA GLN A 31 22.79 -9.50 -10.23
C GLN A 31 21.98 -10.62 -10.88
N GLN A 32 21.69 -10.46 -12.16
CA GLN A 32 21.47 -11.58 -13.07
C GLN A 32 22.31 -11.34 -14.31
N SER A 33 23.22 -12.27 -14.61
CA SER A 33 24.06 -12.22 -15.81
C SER A 33 23.17 -12.15 -17.05
N ALA A 34 23.66 -11.53 -18.13
CA ALA A 34 22.91 -11.34 -19.37
C ALA A 34 22.36 -12.65 -19.96
N ALA A 35 22.93 -13.81 -19.60
CA ALA A 35 22.51 -15.13 -20.04
C ALA A 35 21.22 -15.66 -19.37
N SER A 36 20.79 -15.12 -18.22
CA SER A 36 19.54 -15.55 -17.55
C SER A 36 18.30 -14.74 -17.95
N LYS A 37 18.44 -13.74 -18.84
CA LYS A 37 17.35 -12.85 -19.28
C LYS A 37 16.25 -13.54 -20.11
N LYS A 38 16.45 -14.78 -20.57
CA LYS A 38 15.53 -15.50 -21.47
C LYS A 38 14.38 -16.26 -20.80
N LYS A 39 14.36 -16.41 -19.46
CA LYS A 39 13.16 -16.85 -18.76
C LYS A 39 12.43 -15.61 -18.28
N SER A 40 11.25 -15.34 -18.84
CA SER A 40 10.31 -14.31 -18.35
C SER A 40 10.31 -14.34 -16.82
N ARG A 41 10.95 -13.36 -16.22
CA ARG A 41 11.09 -13.26 -14.77
C ARG A 41 9.88 -12.46 -14.34
N SER A 42 8.79 -13.14 -13.99
CA SER A 42 7.59 -12.49 -13.49
C SER A 42 7.99 -11.57 -12.33
N THR A 43 7.87 -10.26 -12.52
CA THR A 43 7.98 -9.29 -11.43
C THR A 43 6.80 -9.54 -10.50
N ALA A 44 7.08 -9.70 -9.20
CA ALA A 44 6.03 -9.96 -8.23
C ALA A 44 5.27 -8.64 -7.97
N ARG A 45 3.93 -8.71 -7.96
CA ARG A 45 3.09 -7.58 -7.57
C ARG A 45 2.28 -7.91 -6.33
N VAL A 46 2.03 -6.87 -5.54
CA VAL A 46 1.07 -6.87 -4.43
C VAL A 46 0.18 -5.64 -4.57
N ALA A 47 -1.04 -5.71 -4.03
CA ALA A 47 -1.98 -4.60 -4.09
C ALA A 47 -2.56 -4.28 -2.71
N PHE A 48 -2.85 -2.99 -2.48
CA PHE A 48 -3.67 -2.52 -1.37
C PHE A 48 -5.00 -2.03 -1.96
N ASP A 49 -6.08 -2.65 -1.49
CA ASP A 49 -7.44 -2.50 -2.00
C ASP A 49 -7.59 -2.78 -3.51
N ILE A 50 -8.82 -3.10 -3.93
CA ILE A 50 -9.17 -3.30 -5.34
C ILE A 50 -10.57 -2.70 -5.56
N GLY A 51 -10.59 -1.38 -5.74
CA GLY A 51 -11.74 -0.63 -6.23
C GLY A 51 -11.96 -0.76 -7.74
N ALA A 52 -13.03 -0.13 -8.22
CA ALA A 52 -13.26 0.06 -9.64
C ALA A 52 -12.38 1.22 -10.15
N THR A 53 -11.21 0.90 -10.71
CA THR A 53 -10.20 1.88 -11.12
C THR A 53 -9.84 1.71 -12.59
N ASP A 54 -9.46 2.80 -13.27
CA ASP A 54 -8.97 2.73 -14.66
C ASP A 54 -7.68 1.88 -14.78
N GLY A 55 -6.91 1.81 -13.68
CA GLY A 55 -5.70 1.00 -13.55
C GLY A 55 -5.95 -0.46 -13.17
N PHE A 56 -7.20 -0.96 -13.22
CA PHE A 56 -7.55 -2.30 -12.75
C PHE A 56 -6.68 -3.42 -13.36
N SER A 57 -6.31 -3.31 -14.64
CA SER A 57 -5.45 -4.30 -15.30
C SER A 57 -4.07 -4.44 -14.65
N GLU A 58 -3.57 -3.37 -14.04
CA GLU A 58 -2.25 -3.35 -13.39
C GLU A 58 -2.21 -4.16 -12.10
N ALA A 59 -3.36 -4.31 -11.44
CA ALA A 59 -3.52 -5.11 -10.24
C ALA A 59 -3.68 -6.60 -10.55
N ILE A 60 -4.10 -7.01 -11.75
CA ILE A 60 -4.35 -8.43 -12.11
C ILE A 60 -3.17 -9.38 -11.80
N PRO A 61 -1.89 -9.00 -11.94
CA PRO A 61 -0.76 -9.85 -11.54
C PRO A 61 -0.51 -9.96 -10.03
N ALA A 62 -1.24 -9.21 -9.19
CA ALA A 62 -1.04 -9.19 -7.76
C ALA A 62 -1.45 -10.52 -7.13
N LYS A 63 -0.47 -11.21 -6.55
CA LYS A 63 -0.70 -12.48 -5.85
C LYS A 63 -1.28 -12.27 -4.45
N TYR A 64 -0.88 -11.18 -3.81
CA TYR A 64 -1.33 -10.80 -2.48
C TYR A 64 -2.04 -9.45 -2.55
N VAL A 65 -3.24 -9.41 -1.97
CA VAL A 65 -4.06 -8.21 -1.85
C VAL A 65 -4.36 -7.98 -0.38
N PHE A 66 -4.08 -6.77 0.10
CA PHE A 66 -4.38 -6.33 1.46
C PHE A 66 -5.62 -5.45 1.41
N VAL A 67 -6.72 -5.92 2.00
CA VAL A 67 -7.99 -5.18 2.05
C VAL A 67 -8.00 -4.36 3.33
N SER A 68 -8.12 -3.03 3.22
CA SER A 68 -8.23 -2.16 4.39
C SER A 68 -9.58 -2.31 5.09
N HIS A 69 -10.67 -2.20 4.32
CA HIS A 69 -12.02 -2.25 4.84
C HIS A 69 -13.04 -2.60 3.74
N GLY A 70 -14.32 -2.69 4.12
CA GLY A 70 -15.38 -3.24 3.28
C GLY A 70 -16.17 -2.26 2.40
N HIS A 71 -15.79 -0.99 2.28
CA HIS A 71 -16.53 -0.06 1.40
C HIS A 71 -16.31 -0.39 -0.07
N VAL A 72 -17.34 -0.11 -0.88
CA VAL A 72 -17.44 -0.60 -2.26
C VAL A 72 -16.34 -0.05 -3.16
N ASP A 73 -15.87 1.16 -2.91
CA ASP A 73 -14.72 1.77 -3.59
C ASP A 73 -13.37 1.12 -3.23
N HIS A 74 -13.30 0.31 -2.17
CA HIS A 74 -12.10 -0.46 -1.82
C HIS A 74 -12.19 -1.93 -2.21
N VAL A 75 -13.40 -2.50 -2.30
CA VAL A 75 -13.58 -3.95 -2.55
C VAL A 75 -14.35 -4.29 -3.83
N GLY A 76 -14.89 -3.29 -4.53
CA GLY A 76 -15.81 -3.49 -5.66
C GLY A 76 -15.21 -4.29 -6.82
N GLY A 77 -13.89 -4.27 -6.98
CA GLY A 77 -13.17 -5.02 -8.00
C GLY A 77 -12.62 -6.39 -7.54
N LEU A 78 -12.76 -6.80 -6.27
CA LEU A 78 -12.12 -8.03 -5.74
C LEU A 78 -12.47 -9.29 -6.54
N PHE A 79 -13.76 -9.50 -6.82
CA PHE A 79 -14.22 -10.72 -7.50
C PHE A 79 -13.82 -10.74 -8.97
N ALA A 80 -13.87 -9.57 -9.64
CA ALA A 80 -13.35 -9.42 -10.99
C ALA A 80 -11.84 -9.68 -11.02
N HIS A 81 -11.10 -9.18 -10.03
CA HIS A 81 -9.65 -9.39 -9.91
C HIS A 81 -9.34 -10.88 -9.73
N ALA A 82 -10.01 -11.57 -8.81
CA ALA A 82 -9.85 -13.00 -8.59
C ALA A 82 -10.08 -13.80 -9.88
N ARG A 83 -11.16 -13.48 -10.60
CA ARG A 83 -11.52 -14.13 -11.86
C ARG A 83 -10.48 -13.87 -12.94
N ALA A 84 -10.05 -12.62 -13.12
CA ALA A 84 -9.07 -12.22 -14.12
C ALA A 84 -7.68 -12.78 -13.82
N HIS A 85 -7.23 -12.75 -12.56
CA HIS A 85 -5.97 -13.36 -12.11
C HIS A 85 -5.99 -14.87 -12.42
N ALA A 86 -7.09 -15.57 -12.08
CA ALA A 86 -7.20 -17.00 -12.38
C ALA A 86 -7.12 -17.29 -13.89
N VAL A 87 -7.64 -16.43 -14.77
CA VAL A 87 -7.48 -16.60 -16.23
C VAL A 87 -6.03 -16.41 -16.65
N SER A 88 -5.41 -15.32 -16.20
CA SER A 88 -4.08 -14.92 -16.64
C SER A 88 -2.96 -15.79 -16.07
N PHE A 89 -3.18 -16.41 -14.90
CA PHE A 89 -2.18 -17.14 -14.13
C PHE A 89 -2.54 -18.61 -13.91
N GLY A 90 -3.10 -19.28 -14.92
CA GLY A 90 -3.24 -20.73 -14.94
C GLY A 90 -4.16 -21.30 -13.85
N GLY A 91 -5.22 -20.57 -13.51
CA GLY A 91 -6.20 -20.97 -12.52
C GLY A 91 -5.73 -20.82 -11.07
N GLN A 92 -4.63 -20.12 -10.80
CA GLN A 92 -4.15 -19.84 -9.45
C GLN A 92 -5.10 -18.87 -8.72
N ALA A 93 -5.36 -19.17 -7.44
CA ALA A 93 -6.12 -18.30 -6.55
C ALA A 93 -5.18 -17.24 -5.93
N PRO A 94 -5.42 -15.94 -6.12
CA PRO A 94 -4.76 -14.91 -5.34
C PRO A 94 -5.20 -14.97 -3.87
N THR A 95 -4.35 -14.45 -2.98
CA THR A 95 -4.60 -14.38 -1.54
C THR A 95 -5.03 -12.98 -1.13
N TYR A 96 -6.12 -12.90 -0.38
CA TYR A 96 -6.68 -11.66 0.15
C TYR A 96 -6.62 -11.69 1.66
N PHE A 97 -5.94 -10.71 2.24
CA PHE A 97 -5.95 -10.46 3.68
C PHE A 97 -7.07 -9.48 3.99
N VAL A 98 -8.01 -9.89 4.84
CA VAL A 98 -9.28 -9.21 5.09
C VAL A 98 -9.42 -8.99 6.60
N PRO A 99 -9.90 -7.81 7.07
CA PRO A 99 -10.24 -7.62 8.47
C PRO A 99 -11.18 -8.75 8.94
N ALA A 100 -10.84 -9.42 10.04
CA ALA A 100 -11.52 -10.64 10.48
C ALA A 100 -13.05 -10.49 10.57
N GLN A 101 -13.52 -9.30 10.99
CA GLN A 101 -14.93 -8.97 11.16
C GLN A 101 -15.71 -8.88 9.83
N LEU A 102 -15.00 -8.73 8.68
CA LEU A 102 -15.58 -8.63 7.34
C LEU A 102 -15.54 -9.95 6.57
N LEU A 103 -14.75 -10.94 7.04
CA LEU A 103 -14.58 -12.20 6.32
C LEU A 103 -15.93 -12.90 6.01
N PRO A 104 -16.89 -13.05 6.95
CA PRO A 104 -18.17 -13.70 6.65
C PRO A 104 -18.98 -13.00 5.54
N GLN A 105 -18.90 -11.68 5.46
CA GLN A 105 -19.60 -10.86 4.47
C GLN A 105 -18.94 -11.03 3.09
N ILE A 106 -17.61 -11.01 3.03
CA ILE A 106 -16.87 -11.26 1.78
C ILE A 106 -17.12 -12.67 1.26
N GLU A 107 -17.21 -13.67 2.13
CA GLU A 107 -17.56 -15.04 1.73
C GLU A 107 -18.97 -15.13 1.13
N LYS A 108 -19.96 -14.48 1.75
CA LYS A 108 -21.32 -14.40 1.18
C LYS A 108 -21.33 -13.71 -0.17
N CYS A 109 -20.57 -12.63 -0.34
CA CYS A 109 -20.42 -11.95 -1.62
C CYS A 109 -19.72 -12.83 -2.66
N ARG A 110 -18.68 -13.59 -2.28
CA ARG A 110 -18.03 -14.57 -3.15
C ARG A 110 -19.03 -15.60 -3.63
N ASP A 111 -19.87 -16.13 -2.76
CA ASP A 111 -20.86 -17.16 -3.11
C ASP A 111 -21.94 -16.60 -4.05
N ALA A 112 -22.42 -15.38 -3.79
CA ALA A 112 -23.37 -14.69 -4.65
C ALA A 112 -22.78 -14.43 -6.05
N MET A 113 -21.57 -13.86 -6.12
CA MET A 113 -20.87 -13.61 -7.38
C MET A 113 -20.54 -14.89 -8.13
N SER A 114 -20.16 -15.96 -7.43
CA SER A 114 -19.93 -17.28 -8.04
C SER A 114 -21.22 -17.87 -8.61
N SER A 115 -22.37 -17.57 -8.00
CA SER A 115 -23.67 -18.00 -8.51
C SER A 115 -24.08 -17.22 -9.76
N LEU A 116 -23.68 -15.95 -9.87
CA LEU A 116 -23.87 -15.15 -11.09
C LEU A 116 -22.91 -15.55 -12.23
N ASP A 117 -21.66 -15.90 -11.91
CA ASP A 117 -20.64 -16.34 -12.91
C ASP A 117 -20.86 -17.79 -13.37
N ALA A 118 -21.69 -18.56 -12.66
CA ALA A 118 -22.06 -19.91 -13.06
C ALA A 118 -22.93 -19.89 -14.32
N VAL A 119 -22.80 -20.91 -15.17
CA VAL A 119 -23.67 -21.05 -16.34
C VAL A 119 -25.07 -21.41 -15.86
N CYS A 120 -26.08 -20.64 -16.28
CA CYS A 120 -27.49 -21.00 -16.09
C CYS A 120 -27.77 -22.29 -16.87
N ALA A 121 -27.74 -23.45 -16.20
CA ALA A 121 -28.23 -24.68 -16.79
C ALA A 121 -29.76 -24.57 -16.93
N THR A 122 -30.24 -24.17 -18.12
CA THR A 122 -31.67 -24.20 -18.47
C THR A 122 -32.06 -25.48 -19.20
N SER A 123 -31.17 -26.46 -19.33
CA SER A 123 -31.51 -27.75 -19.93
C SER A 123 -30.74 -28.89 -19.26
N ALA A 124 -31.50 -29.90 -18.85
CA ALA A 124 -31.05 -31.15 -18.28
C ALA A 124 -30.52 -32.09 -19.39
N ASP A 125 -29.52 -31.64 -20.16
CA ASP A 125 -28.74 -32.54 -21.00
C ASP A 125 -27.42 -32.86 -20.30
N GLU A 126 -27.44 -33.95 -19.53
CA GLU A 126 -26.32 -34.48 -18.73
C GLU A 126 -25.14 -35.01 -19.57
N ASN A 127 -25.10 -34.74 -20.88
CA ASN A 127 -24.11 -35.31 -21.80
C ASN A 127 -23.24 -34.29 -22.57
N ASP A 128 -23.36 -32.99 -22.32
CA ASP A 128 -22.36 -32.03 -22.80
C ASP A 128 -21.34 -31.69 -21.71
N GLY A 129 -20.15 -32.27 -21.81
CA GLY A 129 -19.01 -32.05 -20.91
C GLY A 129 -18.43 -30.62 -20.93
N SER A 130 -19.16 -29.63 -21.47
CA SER A 130 -18.74 -28.23 -21.59
C SER A 130 -19.40 -27.28 -20.57
N LEU A 131 -20.39 -27.74 -19.79
CA LEU A 131 -21.08 -26.90 -18.83
C LEU A 131 -20.20 -26.59 -17.60
N ARG A 132 -19.89 -25.31 -17.38
CA ARG A 132 -19.28 -24.85 -16.12
C ARG A 132 -20.29 -24.99 -14.99
N GLY A 133 -20.24 -26.13 -14.29
CA GLY A 133 -20.95 -26.30 -13.03
C GLY A 133 -20.58 -25.21 -12.02
N LYS A 134 -21.46 -24.97 -11.04
CA LYS A 134 -21.25 -23.97 -9.98
C LYS A 134 -19.92 -24.21 -9.27
N SER A 135 -18.91 -23.41 -9.58
CA SER A 135 -17.62 -23.38 -8.90
C SER A 135 -17.46 -22.04 -8.23
N LEU A 136 -16.95 -22.03 -7.00
CA LEU A 136 -16.59 -20.77 -6.34
C LEU A 136 -15.49 -20.05 -7.14
N ILE A 137 -15.58 -18.72 -7.19
CA ILE A 137 -14.51 -17.85 -7.66
C ILE A 137 -13.28 -18.13 -6.80
N LYS A 138 -12.16 -18.42 -7.46
CA LYS A 138 -10.92 -18.85 -6.81
C LYS A 138 -10.28 -17.71 -6.02
N MET A 139 -10.46 -17.75 -4.71
CA MET A 139 -9.88 -16.78 -3.77
C MET A 139 -9.37 -17.54 -2.55
N ASN A 140 -8.13 -17.24 -2.12
CA ASN A 140 -7.65 -17.64 -0.81
C ASN A 140 -7.91 -16.49 0.17
N LEU A 141 -8.99 -16.57 0.95
CA LEU A 141 -9.36 -15.53 1.91
C LEU A 141 -8.70 -15.84 3.27
N VAL A 142 -8.00 -14.86 3.83
CA VAL A 142 -7.31 -14.98 5.13
C VAL A 142 -7.78 -13.82 6.00
N SER A 143 -8.41 -14.12 7.13
CA SER A 143 -8.73 -13.11 8.15
C SER A 143 -7.45 -12.63 8.82
N VAL A 144 -7.35 -11.33 9.07
CA VAL A 144 -6.28 -10.70 9.85
C VAL A 144 -6.88 -9.74 10.88
N GLU A 145 -6.19 -9.61 12.02
CA GLU A 145 -6.48 -8.68 13.11
C GLU A 145 -5.29 -7.74 13.37
N ASP A 146 -5.45 -6.77 14.27
CA ASP A 146 -4.37 -5.85 14.63
C ASP A 146 -3.10 -6.60 15.08
N GLY A 147 -1.96 -6.20 14.55
CA GLY A 147 -0.66 -6.80 14.88
C GLY A 147 -0.32 -8.10 14.15
N ASP A 148 -1.27 -8.75 13.45
CA ASP A 148 -0.99 -9.96 12.69
C ASP A 148 0.10 -9.73 11.63
N GLU A 149 1.16 -10.54 11.66
CA GLU A 149 2.21 -10.57 10.64
C GLU A 149 2.01 -11.75 9.68
N VAL A 150 1.95 -11.45 8.38
CA VAL A 150 1.83 -12.43 7.31
C VAL A 150 3.06 -12.44 6.40
N GLN A 151 3.68 -13.60 6.24
CA GLN A 151 4.81 -13.76 5.34
C GLN A 151 4.35 -13.90 3.88
N LEU A 152 4.94 -13.11 2.97
CA LEU A 152 4.64 -13.17 1.54
C LEU A 152 5.40 -14.31 0.85
N LYS A 153 4.91 -15.54 1.07
CA LYS A 153 5.54 -16.77 0.57
C LYS A 153 5.72 -16.76 -0.95
N GLY A 154 6.93 -17.10 -1.40
CA GLY A 154 7.29 -17.13 -2.82
C GLY A 154 7.66 -15.79 -3.43
N ILE A 155 7.64 -14.70 -2.65
CA ILE A 155 8.23 -13.41 -3.05
C ILE A 155 9.56 -13.26 -2.30
N GLN A 156 10.65 -13.13 -3.06
CA GLN A 156 12.01 -12.98 -2.52
C GLN A 156 12.80 -12.00 -3.39
N TYR A 157 13.69 -11.25 -2.74
CA TYR A 157 14.64 -10.40 -3.42
C TYR A 157 16.06 -10.96 -3.25
N GLY A 158 16.64 -11.39 -4.37
CA GLY A 158 17.85 -12.22 -4.34
C GLY A 158 17.62 -13.52 -3.57
N SER A 159 18.65 -14.00 -2.88
CA SER A 159 18.61 -15.25 -2.10
C SER A 159 18.50 -15.04 -0.58
N LYS A 160 18.43 -13.80 -0.12
CA LYS A 160 18.58 -13.45 1.30
C LYS A 160 17.46 -12.58 1.86
N THR A 161 16.64 -11.98 1.01
CA THR A 161 15.62 -11.02 1.44
C THR A 161 14.23 -11.59 1.19
N SER A 162 13.42 -11.58 2.25
CA SER A 162 12.02 -12.01 2.27
C SER A 162 11.13 -10.85 2.70
N PHE A 163 9.83 -10.93 2.41
CA PHE A 163 8.88 -9.85 2.66
C PHE A 163 7.73 -10.30 3.54
N TYR A 164 7.29 -9.43 4.44
CA TYR A 164 6.14 -9.64 5.30
C TYR A 164 5.21 -8.43 5.22
N ALA A 165 3.95 -8.62 5.56
CA ALA A 165 3.04 -7.52 5.86
C ALA A 165 2.51 -7.65 7.28
N ARG A 166 2.25 -6.52 7.94
CA ARG A 166 1.66 -6.47 9.28
C ARG A 166 0.40 -5.63 9.27
N ALA A 167 -0.68 -6.14 9.81
CA ALA A 167 -1.93 -5.39 9.97
C ALA A 167 -1.81 -4.39 11.13
N VAL A 168 -2.42 -3.22 10.97
CA VAL A 168 -2.37 -2.12 11.93
C VAL A 168 -3.78 -1.59 12.14
N GLN A 169 -4.26 -1.58 13.39
CA GLN A 169 -5.57 -0.99 13.69
C GLN A 169 -5.56 0.52 13.44
N VAL A 170 -6.47 0.97 12.58
CA VAL A 170 -6.80 2.37 12.33
C VAL A 170 -8.28 2.62 12.69
N ASP A 171 -8.80 3.82 12.48
CA ASP A 171 -10.19 4.15 12.86
C ASP A 171 -10.95 4.78 11.69
N HIS A 172 -12.03 4.13 11.27
CA HIS A 172 -12.90 4.59 10.19
C HIS A 172 -14.36 4.63 10.66
N ALA A 173 -14.63 5.48 11.66
CA ALA A 173 -15.98 5.76 12.18
C ALA A 173 -16.77 4.52 12.61
N GLY A 174 -16.09 3.57 13.26
CA GLY A 174 -16.69 2.33 13.76
C GLY A 174 -16.86 1.23 12.71
N HIS A 175 -16.47 1.46 11.46
CA HIS A 175 -16.39 0.41 10.45
C HIS A 175 -15.11 -0.43 10.67
N PRO A 176 -15.16 -1.77 10.53
CA PRO A 176 -13.95 -2.60 10.62
C PRO A 176 -12.93 -2.20 9.55
N THR A 177 -11.78 -1.72 9.99
CA THR A 177 -10.73 -1.18 9.14
C THR A 177 -9.35 -1.54 9.67
N LEU A 178 -8.40 -1.74 8.76
CA LEU A 178 -6.99 -1.97 9.02
C LEU A 178 -6.14 -1.15 8.05
N GLY A 179 -5.06 -0.57 8.56
CA GLY A 179 -3.90 -0.22 7.77
C GLY A 179 -2.92 -1.38 7.70
N TYR A 180 -1.85 -1.21 6.92
CA TYR A 180 -0.83 -2.24 6.73
C TYR A 180 0.58 -1.65 6.67
N VAL A 181 1.54 -2.38 7.21
CA VAL A 181 2.97 -2.20 6.96
C VAL A 181 3.45 -3.30 6.02
N LEU A 182 4.21 -2.95 4.98
CA LEU A 182 4.99 -3.88 4.18
C LEU A 182 6.47 -3.72 4.51
N GLY A 183 7.12 -4.79 4.95
CA GLY A 183 8.52 -4.78 5.31
C GLY A 183 9.34 -5.87 4.65
N SER A 184 10.66 -5.72 4.71
CA SER A 184 11.62 -6.74 4.30
C SER A 184 12.50 -7.18 5.45
N ARG A 185 12.85 -8.47 5.43
CA ARG A 185 13.78 -9.10 6.36
C ARG A 185 14.93 -9.69 5.54
N THR A 186 16.11 -9.09 5.67
CA THR A 186 17.33 -9.53 4.98
C THR A 186 18.19 -10.33 5.94
N ALA A 187 18.46 -11.59 5.59
CA ALA A 187 19.28 -12.46 6.41
C ALA A 187 20.69 -11.87 6.64
N GLY A 188 21.11 -11.83 7.90
CA GLY A 188 22.42 -11.32 8.29
C GLY A 188 23.56 -12.05 7.60
N GLY A 189 24.60 -11.29 7.25
CA GLY A 189 25.88 -11.84 6.80
C GLY A 189 26.60 -12.57 7.94
N LEU A 190 27.79 -13.10 7.66
CA LEU A 190 28.66 -13.60 8.72
C LEU A 190 28.97 -12.46 9.71
N LYS A 191 28.90 -12.78 11.01
CA LYS A 191 29.35 -11.86 12.06
C LYS A 191 30.82 -11.47 11.81
N PRO A 192 31.23 -10.22 12.12
CA PRO A 192 32.56 -9.71 11.79
C PRO A 192 33.70 -10.65 12.16
N GLU A 193 33.63 -11.26 13.34
CA GLU A 193 34.60 -12.21 13.90
C GLU A 193 34.77 -13.51 13.07
N TYR A 194 33.81 -13.84 12.21
CA TYR A 194 33.85 -15.03 11.36
C TYR A 194 34.14 -14.74 9.89
N ARG A 195 34.22 -13.45 9.48
CA ARG A 195 34.41 -13.08 8.06
C ARG A 195 35.76 -13.50 7.48
N GLN A 196 36.78 -13.62 8.33
CA GLN A 196 38.14 -14.00 7.93
C GLN A 196 38.35 -15.53 7.92
N LEU A 197 37.37 -16.30 8.39
CA LEU A 197 37.49 -17.76 8.45
C LEU A 197 37.23 -18.38 7.08
N ASN A 198 38.01 -19.41 6.74
CA ASN A 198 37.77 -20.18 5.53
C ASN A 198 36.49 -21.03 5.65
N GLY A 199 35.93 -21.44 4.51
CA GLY A 199 34.67 -22.18 4.46
C GLY A 199 34.67 -23.51 5.24
N ALA A 200 35.82 -24.16 5.42
CA ALA A 200 35.92 -25.37 6.23
C ALA A 200 35.69 -25.07 7.71
N ARG A 201 36.35 -24.02 8.24
CA ARG A 201 36.19 -23.61 9.63
C ARG A 201 34.80 -23.05 9.92
N ILE A 202 34.21 -22.33 8.97
CA ILE A 202 32.82 -21.88 9.08
C ILE A 202 31.85 -23.07 9.20
N ARG A 203 32.02 -24.11 8.37
CA ARG A 203 31.18 -25.32 8.45
C ARG A 203 31.34 -26.06 9.78
N GLU A 204 32.56 -26.13 10.30
CA GLU A 204 32.83 -26.73 11.60
C GLU A 204 32.12 -25.98 12.73
N LEU A 205 32.18 -24.64 12.73
CA LEU A 205 31.47 -23.79 13.69
C LEU A 205 29.94 -23.97 13.62
N VAL A 206 29.38 -24.03 12.41
CA VAL A 206 27.94 -24.34 12.23
C VAL A 206 27.61 -25.72 12.78
N LYS A 207 28.44 -26.73 12.48
CA LYS A 207 28.23 -28.10 12.96
C LYS A 207 28.35 -28.22 14.47
N SER A 208 29.17 -27.37 15.11
CA SER A 208 29.26 -27.27 16.57
C SER A 208 28.17 -26.39 17.20
N GLY A 209 27.16 -25.96 16.43
CA GLY A 209 26.02 -25.18 16.93
C GLY A 209 26.30 -23.69 17.17
N VAL A 210 27.42 -23.15 16.70
CA VAL A 210 27.77 -21.74 16.89
C VAL A 210 26.95 -20.86 15.93
N SER A 211 26.29 -19.84 16.47
CA SER A 211 25.56 -18.85 15.67
C SER A 211 26.51 -17.88 14.98
N ILE A 212 26.84 -18.20 13.73
CA ILE A 212 27.80 -17.46 12.90
C ILE A 212 27.21 -16.31 12.08
N LYS A 213 25.88 -16.27 11.93
CA LYS A 213 25.19 -15.21 11.19
C LYS A 213 24.87 -14.06 12.13
N GLY A 214 25.03 -12.83 11.67
CA GLY A 214 24.49 -11.66 12.35
C GLY A 214 22.97 -11.68 12.32
N ASP A 215 22.39 -10.80 13.12
CA ASP A 215 20.94 -10.65 13.20
C ASP A 215 20.37 -10.20 11.84
N PRO A 216 19.16 -10.66 11.47
CA PRO A 216 18.51 -10.19 10.26
C PRO A 216 18.25 -8.69 10.35
N VAL A 217 18.41 -8.00 9.22
CA VAL A 217 18.07 -6.58 9.12
C VAL A 217 16.63 -6.47 8.64
N GLU A 218 15.78 -5.88 9.48
CA GLU A 218 14.40 -5.55 9.14
C GLU A 218 14.31 -4.10 8.61
N ARG A 219 13.45 -3.88 7.61
CA ARG A 219 13.17 -2.56 7.05
C ARG A 219 11.69 -2.40 6.77
N VAL A 220 11.14 -1.27 7.20
CA VAL A 220 9.76 -0.85 6.90
C VAL A 220 9.79 -0.14 5.54
N GLU A 221 9.22 -0.78 4.52
CA GLU A 221 9.27 -0.25 3.16
C GLU A 221 8.07 0.62 2.85
N PHE A 222 6.87 0.16 3.19
CA PHE A 222 5.63 0.91 3.03
C PHE A 222 4.77 0.89 4.28
N GLY A 223 4.12 2.02 4.54
CA GLY A 223 2.92 2.11 5.36
C GLY A 223 1.72 2.44 4.47
N TYR A 224 0.58 1.80 4.70
CA TYR A 224 -0.69 2.05 4.03
C TYR A 224 -1.76 2.26 5.10
N THR A 225 -2.33 3.45 5.14
CA THR A 225 -3.29 3.82 6.19
C THR A 225 -4.67 3.19 5.99
N GLY A 226 -5.06 2.87 4.75
CA GLY A 226 -6.48 2.71 4.42
C GLY A 226 -7.24 4.03 4.65
N ASP A 227 -8.56 3.95 4.69
CA ASP A 227 -9.38 5.07 5.14
C ASP A 227 -9.36 5.15 6.65
N THR A 228 -9.14 6.35 7.16
CA THR A 228 -9.03 6.61 8.59
C THR A 228 -9.22 8.09 8.92
N CYS A 229 -9.62 8.34 10.16
CA CYS A 229 -9.66 9.66 10.77
C CYS A 229 -8.44 9.91 11.67
N ALA A 230 -8.35 11.11 12.27
CA ALA A 230 -7.17 11.53 13.03
C ALA A 230 -6.88 10.63 14.24
N ARG A 231 -7.91 10.21 14.98
CA ARG A 231 -7.76 9.34 16.16
C ARG A 231 -7.13 7.98 15.85
N GLY A 232 -7.26 7.50 14.61
CA GLY A 232 -6.63 6.25 14.16
C GLY A 232 -5.12 6.37 13.91
N LEU A 233 -4.61 7.58 13.71
CA LEU A 233 -3.23 7.84 13.30
C LEU A 233 -2.38 8.57 14.33
N VAL A 234 -2.99 9.36 15.23
CA VAL A 234 -2.24 10.03 16.31
C VAL A 234 -1.57 8.99 17.22
N LYS A 235 -0.31 9.23 17.56
CA LYS A 235 0.47 8.37 18.45
C LYS A 235 -0.23 8.22 19.80
N ARG A 236 -0.52 6.97 20.19
CA ARG A 236 -1.16 6.67 21.49
C ARG A 236 -0.09 6.74 22.59
N GLN A 237 -0.35 7.51 23.65
CA GLN A 237 0.60 7.66 24.78
C GLN A 237 0.64 6.46 25.75
N ALA A 238 -0.27 5.49 25.61
CA ALA A 238 -0.28 4.33 26.49
C ALA A 238 0.99 3.49 26.30
N ALA A 239 1.67 3.15 27.40
CA ALA A 239 2.83 2.26 27.35
C ALA A 239 2.38 0.92 26.73
N PRO A 240 2.98 0.51 25.60
CA PRO A 240 2.65 -0.79 25.03
C PRO A 240 3.03 -1.88 26.04
N THR A 241 2.11 -2.81 26.30
CA THR A 241 2.46 -4.08 26.92
C THR A 241 3.41 -4.81 25.97
N GLU A 242 4.40 -5.58 26.47
CA GLU A 242 5.37 -6.28 25.61
C GLU A 242 4.70 -7.15 24.51
N GLU A 243 3.48 -7.62 24.76
CA GLU A 243 2.64 -8.39 23.82
C GLU A 243 2.14 -7.60 22.59
N GLY A 244 2.23 -6.27 22.58
CA GLY A 244 1.75 -5.40 21.48
C GLY A 244 2.86 -4.75 20.65
N LEU A 245 4.12 -5.14 20.88
CA LEU A 245 5.28 -4.56 20.20
C LEU A 245 5.69 -5.36 18.97
N CYS A 246 6.15 -4.63 17.96
CA CYS A 246 6.81 -5.19 16.79
C CYS A 246 8.21 -5.71 17.13
N SER A 247 8.83 -6.44 16.20
CA SER A 247 10.21 -6.97 16.34
C SER A 247 11.27 -5.89 16.59
N ASP A 248 11.00 -4.63 16.23
CA ASP A 248 11.83 -3.45 16.49
C ASP A 248 11.48 -2.72 17.80
N GLY A 249 10.53 -3.25 18.58
CA GLY A 249 10.10 -2.68 19.86
C GLY A 249 9.11 -1.52 19.74
N LEU A 250 8.56 -1.25 18.55
CA LEU A 250 7.56 -0.19 18.31
C LEU A 250 6.14 -0.76 18.22
N PRO A 251 5.10 -0.03 18.66
CA PRO A 251 3.72 -0.33 18.29
C PRO A 251 3.55 -0.35 16.76
N PRO A 252 2.65 -1.17 16.19
CA PRO A 252 2.46 -1.25 14.73
C PRO A 252 2.16 0.09 14.06
N ILE A 253 1.42 0.98 14.74
CA ILE A 253 1.13 2.33 14.23
C ILE A 253 2.40 3.19 14.14
N ASP A 254 3.27 3.17 15.15
CA ASP A 254 4.53 3.92 15.14
C ASP A 254 5.47 3.38 14.05
N GLN A 255 5.48 2.06 13.86
CA GLN A 255 6.24 1.43 12.79
C GLN A 255 5.77 1.94 11.41
N MET A 256 4.46 2.11 11.19
CA MET A 256 3.92 2.64 9.94
C MET A 256 4.49 4.03 9.59
N PHE A 257 4.65 4.91 10.57
CA PHE A 257 5.22 6.26 10.37
C PHE A 257 6.73 6.27 10.15
N SER A 258 7.42 5.16 10.46
CA SER A 258 8.84 4.95 10.14
C SER A 258 9.08 4.46 8.70
N ALA A 259 8.03 4.16 7.94
CA ALA A 259 8.13 3.63 6.59
C ALA A 259 8.91 4.54 5.64
N GLN A 260 9.64 3.94 4.70
CA GLN A 260 10.27 4.67 3.61
C GLN A 260 9.25 5.38 2.73
N VAL A 261 8.08 4.78 2.50
CA VAL A 261 6.95 5.40 1.80
C VAL A 261 5.67 5.21 2.60
N LEU A 262 5.02 6.29 3.02
CA LEU A 262 3.74 6.25 3.72
C LEU A 262 2.61 6.70 2.78
N PHE A 263 1.68 5.81 2.46
CA PHE A 263 0.41 6.15 1.83
C PHE A 263 -0.59 6.59 2.91
N CYS A 264 -0.91 7.88 2.92
CA CYS A 264 -1.81 8.50 3.89
C CYS A 264 -3.06 9.02 3.18
N GLU A 265 -4.25 8.58 3.58
CA GLU A 265 -5.48 9.15 3.00
C GLU A 265 -5.57 10.65 3.31
N LEU A 266 -6.14 11.43 2.40
CA LEU A 266 -6.38 12.85 2.65
C LEU A 266 -7.61 13.31 1.89
N THR A 267 -8.76 13.03 2.48
CA THR A 267 -10.05 13.23 1.80
C THR A 267 -10.45 14.70 1.70
N PHE A 268 -10.23 15.49 2.75
CA PHE A 268 -10.63 16.91 2.83
C PHE A 268 -9.41 17.84 2.88
N LEU A 269 -9.38 18.84 1.99
CA LEU A 269 -8.19 19.61 1.62
C LEU A 269 -8.27 21.11 1.92
N ASP A 270 -9.44 21.66 2.27
CA ASP A 270 -9.60 23.11 2.42
C ASP A 270 -9.22 23.55 3.83
N SER A 271 -8.03 24.13 3.99
CA SER A 271 -7.53 24.57 5.29
C SER A 271 -8.35 25.70 5.92
N ASN A 272 -9.17 26.40 5.13
CA ASN A 272 -10.04 27.48 5.61
C ASN A 272 -11.40 26.98 6.14
N GLU A 273 -11.70 25.68 5.99
CA GLU A 273 -12.91 25.07 6.57
C GLU A 273 -12.85 25.10 8.11
N ASP A 274 -14.02 25.35 8.74
CA ASP A 274 -14.14 25.53 10.20
C ASP A 274 -13.96 24.23 11.00
N GLU A 275 -13.93 24.33 12.32
CA GLU A 275 -13.83 23.16 13.22
C GLU A 275 -14.98 22.16 13.02
N LEU A 276 -16.17 22.64 12.61
CA LEU A 276 -17.32 21.78 12.34
C LEU A 276 -17.08 20.90 11.09
N ALA A 277 -16.40 21.41 10.07
CA ALA A 277 -16.01 20.61 8.91
C ALA A 277 -14.96 19.54 9.28
N GLN A 278 -14.00 19.88 10.14
CA GLN A 278 -13.02 18.92 10.67
C GLN A 278 -13.70 17.80 11.47
N GLN A 279 -14.63 18.16 12.35
CA GLN A 279 -15.43 17.18 13.09
C GLN A 279 -16.23 16.27 12.15
N LYS A 280 -16.83 16.81 11.08
CA LYS A 280 -17.53 16.00 10.08
C LYS A 280 -16.61 15.04 9.34
N ALA A 281 -15.35 15.39 9.12
CA ALA A 281 -14.37 14.47 8.56
C ALA A 281 -14.14 13.29 9.50
N ASP A 282 -13.93 13.56 10.79
CA ASP A 282 -13.75 12.52 11.82
C ASP A 282 -14.98 11.63 12.00
N GLU A 283 -16.18 12.20 11.99
CA GLU A 283 -17.46 11.48 12.06
C GLU A 283 -17.68 10.57 10.84
N ARG A 284 -17.14 10.94 9.68
CA ARG A 284 -17.13 10.12 8.47
C ARG A 284 -15.94 9.17 8.38
N GLY A 285 -15.01 9.24 9.35
CA GLY A 285 -13.86 8.35 9.40
C GLY A 285 -12.74 8.73 8.44
N HIS A 286 -12.58 10.01 8.10
CA HIS A 286 -11.60 10.49 7.11
C HIS A 286 -10.69 11.62 7.63
N LEU A 287 -9.59 11.87 6.92
CA LEU A 287 -8.69 12.97 7.25
C LEU A 287 -9.10 14.30 6.61
N HIS A 288 -8.90 15.35 7.39
CA HIS A 288 -8.88 16.74 6.94
C HIS A 288 -7.43 17.25 6.96
N VAL A 289 -7.06 18.17 6.06
CA VAL A 289 -5.71 18.72 5.97
C VAL A 289 -5.24 19.36 7.28
N ASN A 290 -6.15 19.97 8.03
CA ASN A 290 -5.87 20.55 9.35
C ASN A 290 -5.51 19.49 10.42
N HIS A 291 -5.79 18.20 10.20
CA HIS A 291 -5.37 17.13 11.10
C HIS A 291 -3.89 16.77 10.97
N LEU A 292 -3.25 17.13 9.85
CA LEU A 292 -1.88 16.71 9.55
C LEU A 292 -0.87 17.21 10.58
N GLU A 293 -1.06 18.41 11.13
CA GLU A 293 -0.16 18.94 12.17
C GLU A 293 -0.18 18.06 13.42
N SER A 294 -1.37 17.70 13.92
CA SER A 294 -1.53 16.84 15.09
C SER A 294 -0.98 15.44 14.85
N ILE A 295 -1.31 14.84 13.71
CA ILE A 295 -0.90 13.47 13.36
C ILE A 295 0.62 13.41 13.25
N PHE A 296 1.22 14.18 12.34
CA PHE A 296 2.65 14.10 12.08
C PHE A 296 3.50 14.68 13.22
N GLY A 297 2.97 15.66 13.97
CA GLY A 297 3.59 16.17 15.18
C GLY A 297 3.70 15.11 16.27
N SER A 298 2.67 14.27 16.43
CA SER A 298 2.69 13.19 17.42
C SER A 298 3.71 12.08 17.12
N HIS A 299 4.19 11.99 15.87
CA HIS A 299 5.21 11.05 15.40
C HIS A 299 6.58 11.70 15.17
N ASP A 300 6.82 12.88 15.73
CA ASP A 300 8.07 13.64 15.63
C ASP A 300 8.49 14.02 14.19
N LEU A 301 7.57 13.97 13.22
CA LEU A 301 7.86 14.25 11.80
C LEU A 301 7.86 15.75 11.46
N LEU A 302 7.44 16.60 12.42
CA LEU A 302 7.47 18.07 12.31
C LEU A 302 8.61 18.71 13.10
N ALA A 303 9.47 17.91 13.74
CA ALA A 303 10.63 18.38 14.48
C ALA A 303 11.66 19.06 13.56
N SER A 304 12.61 19.80 14.15
CA SER A 304 13.65 20.54 13.42
C SER A 304 14.40 19.63 12.45
N ARG A 305 14.72 20.18 11.27
CA ARG A 305 15.29 19.51 10.09
C ARG A 305 16.28 18.40 10.45
N ALA A 306 15.94 17.17 10.08
CA ALA A 306 16.86 16.04 10.11
C ALA A 306 18.07 16.30 9.18
N GLU A 307 19.25 15.75 9.52
CA GLU A 307 20.47 15.89 8.71
C GLU A 307 20.29 15.42 7.25
N SER A 308 19.30 14.56 6.99
CA SER A 308 18.85 14.18 5.65
C SER A 308 17.34 13.98 5.60
N VAL A 309 16.70 14.40 4.49
CA VAL A 309 15.31 14.07 4.19
C VAL A 309 15.25 12.57 3.93
N SER A 310 14.60 11.82 4.82
CA SER A 310 14.45 10.37 4.69
C SER A 310 12.99 10.05 4.41
N GLY A 311 12.74 9.23 3.40
CA GLY A 311 11.41 8.72 3.08
C GLY A 311 10.47 9.70 2.37
N SER A 312 9.25 9.25 2.11
CA SER A 312 8.25 9.96 1.32
C SER A 312 6.84 9.70 1.86
N ILE A 313 5.94 10.66 1.68
CA ILE A 313 4.50 10.49 1.93
C ILE A 313 3.77 10.64 0.60
N VAL A 314 2.81 9.77 0.34
CA VAL A 314 1.89 9.87 -0.79
C VAL A 314 0.49 10.10 -0.23
N PHE A 315 -0.07 11.28 -0.48
CA PHE A 315 -1.47 11.55 -0.19
C PHE A 315 -2.35 10.97 -1.30
N TYR A 316 -3.39 10.24 -0.90
CA TYR A 316 -4.35 9.60 -1.81
C TYR A 316 -5.78 9.73 -1.26
N HIS A 317 -6.76 9.14 -1.94
CA HIS A 317 -8.17 9.18 -1.51
C HIS A 317 -8.77 10.58 -1.45
N LEU A 318 -8.40 11.44 -2.40
CA LEU A 318 -8.88 12.82 -2.43
C LEU A 318 -10.38 12.85 -2.77
N SER A 319 -11.13 13.78 -2.16
CA SER A 319 -12.52 14.00 -2.55
C SER A 319 -12.63 14.63 -3.93
N ALA A 320 -13.57 14.11 -4.74
CA ALA A 320 -13.90 14.67 -6.06
C ALA A 320 -14.29 16.16 -6.02
N LYS A 321 -14.71 16.71 -4.85
CA LYS A 321 -15.05 18.13 -4.69
C LYS A 321 -13.87 19.08 -4.97
N TYR A 322 -12.64 18.57 -4.89
CA TYR A 322 -11.40 19.33 -5.13
C TYR A 322 -10.86 19.22 -6.55
N ARG A 323 -11.54 18.48 -7.44
CA ARG A 323 -11.16 18.46 -8.85
C ARG A 323 -11.19 19.89 -9.45
N PRO A 324 -10.34 20.16 -10.45
CA PRO A 324 -9.41 19.24 -11.13
C PRO A 324 -8.08 19.06 -10.35
N ALA A 325 -7.10 18.32 -10.90
CA ALA A 325 -5.91 17.91 -10.16
C ALA A 325 -5.07 19.10 -9.66
N ARG A 326 -4.89 20.15 -10.46
CA ARG A 326 -4.16 21.36 -10.05
C ARG A 326 -4.80 22.03 -8.83
N ARG A 327 -6.13 22.11 -8.80
CA ARG A 327 -6.87 22.68 -7.67
C ARG A 327 -6.65 21.87 -6.38
N ALA A 328 -6.70 20.54 -6.47
CA ALA A 328 -6.42 19.69 -5.32
C ALA A 328 -4.97 19.86 -4.82
N LEU A 329 -4.00 19.96 -5.73
CA LEU A 329 -2.60 20.20 -5.39
C LEU A 329 -2.38 21.57 -4.72
N ASP A 330 -3.09 22.60 -5.16
CA ASP A 330 -3.05 23.93 -4.55
C ASP A 330 -3.55 23.92 -3.11
N PHE A 331 -4.70 23.29 -2.85
CA PHE A 331 -5.23 23.12 -1.50
C PHE A 331 -4.26 22.35 -0.59
N ILE A 332 -3.66 21.28 -1.10
CA ILE A 332 -2.66 20.52 -0.34
C ILE A 332 -1.43 21.40 -0.07
N ALA A 333 -0.91 22.12 -1.06
CA ALA A 333 0.25 22.99 -0.88
C ALA A 333 0.00 24.11 0.14
N GLU A 334 -1.22 24.66 0.20
CA GLU A 334 -1.63 25.69 1.14
C GLU A 334 -1.78 25.14 2.57
N GLY A 335 -2.45 23.99 2.73
CA GLY A 335 -2.76 23.41 4.04
C GLY A 335 -1.66 22.54 4.65
N LEU A 336 -0.62 22.16 3.89
CA LEU A 336 0.43 21.27 4.38
C LEU A 336 1.29 21.94 5.48
N PRO A 337 1.53 21.27 6.63
CA PRO A 337 2.53 21.72 7.59
C PRO A 337 3.91 21.84 6.92
N LYS A 338 4.45 23.05 6.79
CA LYS A 338 5.68 23.33 6.03
C LYS A 338 6.90 22.58 6.57
N GLN A 339 6.92 22.28 7.87
CA GLN A 339 7.95 21.49 8.53
C GLN A 339 8.03 20.07 7.97
N LEU A 340 6.93 19.52 7.46
CA LEU A 340 6.90 18.17 6.90
C LEU A 340 7.78 18.07 5.63
N LEU A 341 7.83 19.14 4.82
CA LEU A 341 8.70 19.23 3.63
C LEU A 341 10.20 19.20 4.00
N LEU A 342 10.56 19.53 5.24
CA LEU A 342 11.95 19.45 5.71
C LEU A 342 12.39 18.01 6.01
N ASN A 343 11.45 17.10 6.22
CA ASN A 343 11.71 15.75 6.73
C ASN A 343 11.22 14.64 5.80
N ARG A 344 10.30 14.94 4.87
CA ARG A 344 9.70 13.98 3.92
C ARG A 344 9.54 14.61 2.54
N ARG A 345 9.74 13.81 1.49
CA ARG A 345 9.27 14.16 0.14
C ARG A 345 7.77 13.92 0.05
N ILE A 346 7.02 14.88 -0.48
CA ILE A 346 5.56 14.80 -0.52
C ILE A 346 5.11 14.55 -1.95
N PHE A 347 4.31 13.50 -2.12
CA PHE A 347 3.68 13.11 -3.35
C PHE A 347 2.17 13.11 -3.18
N VAL A 348 1.45 13.26 -4.29
CA VAL A 348 -0.01 13.18 -4.32
C VAL A 348 -0.40 12.28 -5.50
N ALA A 349 -1.27 11.29 -5.24
CA ALA A 349 -1.87 10.46 -6.28
C ALA A 349 -2.97 11.26 -6.99
N VAL A 350 -2.70 11.69 -8.22
CA VAL A 350 -3.56 12.65 -8.96
C VAL A 350 -4.13 12.12 -10.27
N ALA A 351 -3.75 10.90 -10.68
CA ALA A 351 -4.20 10.32 -11.94
C ALA A 351 -5.74 10.28 -12.07
N SER A 352 -6.44 10.04 -10.97
CA SER A 352 -7.90 10.03 -10.88
C SER A 352 -8.53 11.42 -10.80
N MET A 353 -7.75 12.50 -10.69
CA MET A 353 -8.22 13.87 -10.47
C MET A 353 -8.18 14.74 -11.73
N LEU A 354 -7.56 14.25 -12.80
CA LEU A 354 -7.38 14.99 -14.05
C LEU A 354 -8.72 15.34 -14.70
N SER A 355 -8.87 16.60 -15.11
CA SER A 355 -9.88 16.97 -16.10
C SER A 355 -9.44 16.57 -17.51
N PRO A 356 -10.35 16.54 -18.50
CA PRO A 356 -9.97 16.35 -19.90
C PRO A 356 -8.90 17.35 -20.37
N ASP A 357 -9.06 18.63 -20.04
CA ASP A 357 -8.10 19.68 -20.40
C ASP A 357 -6.73 19.46 -19.75
N GLU A 358 -6.69 19.05 -18.48
CA GLU A 358 -5.42 18.74 -17.79
C GLU A 358 -4.73 17.50 -18.35
N ALA A 359 -5.50 16.53 -18.85
CA ALA A 359 -4.96 15.31 -19.47
C ALA A 359 -4.31 15.59 -20.84
N GLU A 360 -4.71 16.67 -21.51
CA GLU A 360 -4.13 17.11 -22.79
C GLU A 360 -2.97 18.12 -22.62
N ASP A 361 -2.82 18.72 -21.44
CA ASP A 361 -1.70 19.62 -21.14
C ASP A 361 -0.39 18.83 -20.91
N GLY A 362 0.41 18.69 -21.97
CA GLY A 362 1.72 18.06 -21.95
C GLY A 362 2.66 18.62 -20.87
N ALA A 363 2.67 19.94 -20.63
CA ALA A 363 3.58 20.56 -19.66
C ALA A 363 3.23 20.16 -18.22
N PHE A 364 1.94 20.01 -17.92
CA PHE A 364 1.50 19.54 -16.61
C PHE A 364 1.61 18.01 -16.47
N THR A 365 1.20 17.25 -17.48
CA THR A 365 1.27 15.78 -17.46
C THR A 365 2.70 15.26 -17.37
N ASP A 366 3.69 15.99 -17.90
CA ASP A 366 5.14 15.69 -17.74
C ASP A 366 5.64 15.75 -16.27
N LEU A 367 4.87 16.37 -15.38
CA LEU A 367 5.14 16.36 -13.94
C LEU A 367 4.67 15.07 -13.27
N ILE A 368 3.65 14.41 -13.84
CA ILE A 368 3.03 13.22 -13.30
C ILE A 368 3.91 12.02 -13.64
N HIS A 369 4.34 11.30 -12.60
CA HIS A 369 5.10 10.08 -12.76
C HIS A 369 4.22 8.96 -13.33
N LYS A 370 4.85 7.95 -13.92
CA LYS A 370 4.15 6.76 -14.46
C LYS A 370 3.27 6.04 -13.44
N ASP A 371 3.59 6.19 -12.16
CA ASP A 371 2.83 5.64 -11.04
C ASP A 371 1.54 6.42 -10.72
N GLY A 372 1.26 7.52 -11.44
CA GLY A 372 0.09 8.39 -11.24
C GLY A 372 0.27 9.45 -10.15
N CYS A 373 1.47 9.56 -9.57
CA CYS A 373 1.78 10.52 -8.53
C CYS A 373 2.55 11.74 -9.07
N ILE A 374 2.36 12.89 -8.44
CA ILE A 374 3.16 14.10 -8.66
C ILE A 374 3.88 14.49 -7.37
N GLU A 375 5.13 14.93 -7.47
CA GLU A 375 5.87 15.48 -6.32
C GLU A 375 5.45 16.93 -6.09
N LEU A 376 4.97 17.25 -4.89
CA LEU A 376 4.34 18.53 -4.57
C LEU A 376 5.31 19.71 -4.76
N GLU A 377 6.57 19.58 -4.35
CA GLU A 377 7.58 20.62 -4.58
C GLU A 377 7.82 20.90 -6.07
N ARG A 378 7.76 19.85 -6.91
CA ARG A 378 7.96 19.98 -8.35
C ARG A 378 6.78 20.71 -8.98
N TYR A 379 5.56 20.41 -8.52
CA TYR A 379 4.35 21.11 -8.92
C TYR A 379 4.41 22.60 -8.56
N VAL A 380 4.73 22.93 -7.30
CA VAL A 380 4.81 24.34 -6.84
C VAL A 380 5.85 25.12 -7.65
N LYS A 381 7.07 24.57 -7.84
CA LYS A 381 8.12 25.20 -8.66
C LYS A 381 7.68 25.42 -10.11
N TRP A 382 6.96 24.47 -10.69
CA TRP A 382 6.42 24.62 -12.04
C TRP A 382 5.35 25.70 -12.10
N LYS A 383 4.41 25.72 -11.16
CA LYS A 383 3.35 26.74 -11.08
C LYS A 383 3.96 28.15 -10.95
N ASP A 384 4.91 28.33 -10.04
CA ASP A 384 5.61 29.62 -9.85
C ASP A 384 6.35 30.09 -11.11
N SER A 385 6.80 29.15 -11.96
CA SER A 385 7.46 29.47 -13.23
C SER A 385 6.48 29.96 -14.31
N LEU A 386 5.19 29.67 -14.19
CA LEU A 386 4.15 30.19 -15.09
C LEU A 386 3.75 31.63 -14.72
N ASP A 387 3.85 31.97 -13.44
CA ASP A 387 3.53 33.31 -12.92
C ASP A 387 4.73 34.29 -12.99
N SER A 388 5.89 33.80 -13.41
CA SER A 388 7.09 34.60 -13.63
C SER A 388 7.04 35.28 -15.02
N PRO A 389 7.16 36.61 -15.10
CA PRO A 389 6.93 37.39 -16.34
C PRO A 389 7.97 37.18 -17.45
#